data_AF-A0A550GWZ3-F1
#
_entry.id   AF-A0A550GWZ3-F1
#
_cell.length_a   1.000
_cell.length_b   1.000
_cell.length_c   1.000
_cell.angle_alpha   90.00
_cell.angle_beta   90.00
_cell.angle_gamma   90.00
#
_symmetry.space_group_name_H-M   'P 1'
#
loop_
_entity.id
_entity.type
_entity.pdbx_description
1 polymer ?
#
loop_
_entity_poly.entity_id
_entity_poly.type
_entity_poly.pdbx_seq_one_letter_code
_entity_poly.pdbx_strand_id
1 'polypeptide(L)'
;MNSKEDLKEKRLAPAKTVQGREKQLINLAMDEAERMILEHKATSQLLTHFLKLGSTTEELAKEKLINENLLLKAKADRLESEARIEELYARAIQAMRAYGGHTAEDVEDD
;
A
#
# COMPACT_ATOMS: atom_id res chain seq x y z
N MET A 1 28.47 -39.32 -10.12
CA MET A 1 28.61 -37.85 -10.25
C MET A 1 27.80 -37.22 -9.14
N ASN A 2 28.47 -36.45 -8.26
CA ASN A 2 28.03 -36.09 -6.92
C ASN A 2 26.84 -35.11 -6.90
N SER A 3 25.61 -35.60 -6.68
CA SER A 3 24.42 -34.74 -6.46
C SER A 3 24.39 -34.01 -5.10
N LYS A 4 25.43 -34.14 -4.26
CA LYS A 4 25.48 -33.48 -2.94
C LYS A 4 26.32 -32.20 -2.92
N GLU A 5 27.03 -31.86 -4.00
CA GLU A 5 27.94 -30.69 -4.03
C GLU A 5 27.37 -29.45 -4.71
N ASP A 6 26.32 -29.57 -5.53
CA ASP A 6 25.68 -28.42 -6.21
C ASP A 6 24.71 -27.62 -5.33
N LEU A 7 24.38 -28.13 -4.14
CA LEU A 7 23.62 -27.40 -3.11
C LEU A 7 24.52 -26.58 -2.20
N LYS A 8 25.72 -26.20 -2.65
CA LYS A 8 26.51 -25.16 -1.99
C LYS A 8 25.77 -23.84 -2.18
N GLU A 9 24.78 -23.67 -1.30
CA GLU A 9 23.78 -22.64 -1.19
C GLU A 9 24.34 -21.31 -1.71
N LYS A 10 23.62 -20.70 -2.66
CA LYS A 10 23.67 -19.25 -2.82
C LYS A 10 23.23 -18.66 -1.49
N ARG A 11 24.18 -18.50 -0.55
CA ARG A 11 23.97 -17.77 0.69
C ARG A 11 23.64 -16.35 0.28
N LEU A 12 22.35 -16.05 0.24
CA LEU A 12 21.85 -14.71 0.00
C LEU A 12 22.56 -13.80 0.99
N ALA A 13 23.23 -12.76 0.49
CA ALA A 13 23.89 -11.80 1.36
C ALA A 13 22.85 -11.30 2.39
N PRO A 14 23.20 -11.23 3.68
CA PRO A 14 22.24 -10.86 4.72
C PRO A 14 21.62 -9.50 4.42
N ALA A 15 20.31 -9.39 4.60
CA ALA A 15 19.61 -8.14 4.36
C ALA A 15 20.13 -7.02 5.27
N LYS A 16 20.26 -5.83 4.68
CA LYS A 16 20.73 -4.61 5.37
C LYS A 16 19.62 -3.86 6.11
N THR A 17 18.37 -4.30 5.96
CA THR A 17 17.18 -3.71 6.57
C THR A 17 16.31 -4.79 7.20
N VAL A 18 15.50 -4.41 8.19
CA VAL A 18 14.56 -5.32 8.87
C VAL A 18 13.57 -5.92 7.87
N GLN A 19 12.95 -5.08 7.04
CA GLN A 19 12.03 -5.52 5.99
C GLN A 19 12.69 -6.46 4.96
N GLY A 20 13.96 -6.21 4.62
CA GLY A 20 14.72 -7.09 3.74
C GLY A 20 14.93 -8.47 4.38
N ARG A 21 15.17 -8.51 5.69
CA ARG A 21 15.36 -9.76 6.44
C ARG A 21 14.06 -10.57 6.52
N GLU A 22 12.93 -9.91 6.72
CA GLU A 22 11.62 -10.57 6.67
C GLU A 22 11.38 -11.23 5.31
N LYS A 23 11.63 -10.51 4.20
CA LYS A 23 11.50 -11.07 2.86
C LYS A 23 12.41 -12.26 2.62
N GLN A 24 13.65 -12.22 3.13
CA GLN A 24 14.57 -13.37 3.05
C GLN A 24 14.02 -14.59 3.77
N LEU A 25 13.49 -14.43 4.98
CA LEU A 25 12.89 -15.52 5.74
C LEU A 25 11.65 -16.08 5.06
N ILE A 26 10.80 -15.21 4.50
CA ILE A 26 9.62 -15.62 3.73
C ILE A 26 10.03 -16.45 2.51
N ASN A 27 11.02 -16.01 1.74
CA ASN A 27 11.49 -16.76 0.57
C ASN A 27 12.00 -18.15 0.95
N LEU A 28 12.83 -18.25 1.99
CA LEU A 28 13.32 -19.54 2.49
C LEU A 28 12.17 -20.46 2.92
N ALA A 29 11.16 -19.90 3.60
CA ALA A 29 9.98 -20.65 4.00
C ALA A 29 9.14 -21.10 2.79
N MET A 30 9.06 -20.29 1.74
CA MET A 30 8.36 -20.63 0.50
C MET A 30 9.06 -21.77 -0.25
N ASP A 31 10.39 -21.70 -0.41
CA ASP A 31 11.17 -22.75 -1.08
C ASP A 31 11.02 -24.10 -0.36
N GLU A 32 11.07 -24.07 0.97
CA GLU A 32 10.88 -25.27 1.79
C GLU A 32 9.45 -25.79 1.71
N ALA A 33 8.45 -24.92 1.71
CA ALA A 33 7.05 -25.30 1.55
C ALA A 33 6.80 -25.97 0.19
N GLU A 34 7.35 -25.42 -0.89
CA GLU A 34 7.27 -26.01 -2.23
C GLU A 34 7.87 -27.42 -2.24
N ARG A 35 9.08 -27.57 -1.68
CA ARG A 35 9.75 -28.87 -1.56
C ARG A 35 8.89 -29.87 -0.78
N MET A 36 8.33 -29.47 0.36
CA MET A 36 7.47 -30.34 1.18
C MET A 36 6.20 -30.78 0.45
N ILE A 37 5.60 -29.90 -0.36
CA ILE A 37 4.40 -30.20 -1.15
C ILE A 37 4.74 -31.21 -2.25
N LEU A 38 5.81 -30.99 -3.01
CA LEU A 38 6.27 -31.89 -4.07
C LEU A 38 6.65 -33.27 -3.56
N GLU A 39 7.28 -33.35 -2.38
CA GLU A 39 7.61 -34.61 -1.71
C GLU A 39 6.41 -35.29 -1.04
N HIS A 40 5.20 -34.71 -1.09
CA HIS A 40 4.00 -35.17 -0.37
C HIS A 40 4.18 -35.31 1.15
N LYS A 41 5.07 -34.49 1.75
CA LYS A 41 5.34 -34.45 3.20
C LYS A 41 4.82 -33.18 3.88
N ALA A 42 4.11 -32.34 3.12
CA ALA A 42 3.51 -31.12 3.63
C ALA A 42 2.55 -31.41 4.78
N THR A 43 2.61 -30.58 5.82
CA THR A 43 1.65 -30.64 6.93
C THR A 43 0.28 -30.11 6.49
N SER A 44 -0.78 -30.58 7.13
CA SER A 44 -2.16 -30.13 6.84
C SER A 44 -2.35 -28.63 7.01
N GLN A 45 -1.68 -28.04 7.99
CA GLN A 45 -1.69 -26.59 8.23
C GLN A 45 -1.06 -25.82 7.06
N LEU A 46 0.06 -26.32 6.53
CA LEU A 46 0.76 -25.70 5.41
C LEU A 46 -0.11 -25.75 4.15
N LEU A 47 -0.67 -26.91 3.82
CA LEU A 47 -1.60 -27.07 2.70
C LEU A 47 -2.82 -26.16 2.83
N THR A 48 -3.43 -26.11 4.02
CA THR A 48 -4.59 -25.24 4.28
C THR A 48 -4.24 -23.77 4.11
N HIS A 49 -3.07 -23.33 4.56
CA HIS A 49 -2.62 -21.95 4.39
C HIS A 49 -2.53 -21.56 2.91
N PHE A 50 -1.87 -22.39 2.09
CA PHE A 50 -1.74 -22.12 0.65
C PHE A 50 -3.05 -22.24 -0.12
N LEU A 51 -3.91 -23.20 0.23
CA LEU A 51 -5.24 -23.32 -0.37
C LEU A 51 -6.11 -22.10 -0.07
N LYS A 52 -6.01 -21.54 1.15
CA LYS A 52 -6.68 -20.28 1.49
C LYS A 52 -6.09 -19.11 0.69
N LEU A 53 -4.77 -19.03 0.61
CA LEU A 53 -4.09 -17.96 -0.13
C LEU A 53 -4.45 -17.93 -1.62
N GLY A 54 -4.60 -19.09 -2.25
CA GLY A 54 -5.02 -19.23 -3.65
C GLY A 54 -6.53 -19.34 -3.85
N SER A 55 -7.34 -19.14 -2.81
CA SER A 55 -8.80 -19.21 -2.94
C SER A 55 -9.35 -17.96 -3.62
N THR A 56 -10.41 -18.13 -4.41
CA THR A 56 -11.13 -17.03 -5.05
C THR A 56 -11.65 -16.01 -4.03
N THR A 57 -11.95 -16.45 -2.81
CA THR A 57 -12.34 -15.56 -1.70
C THR A 57 -11.23 -14.60 -1.30
N GLU A 58 -9.98 -15.03 -1.31
CA GLU A 58 -8.83 -14.19 -0.96
C GLU A 58 -8.51 -13.20 -2.09
N GLU A 59 -8.66 -13.63 -3.36
CA GLU A 59 -8.52 -12.75 -4.52
C GLU A 59 -9.55 -11.61 -4.48
N LEU A 60 -10.82 -11.93 -4.24
CA LEU A 60 -11.89 -10.94 -4.10
C LEU A 60 -11.68 -10.02 -2.89
N ALA A 61 -11.19 -10.55 -1.76
CA ALA A 61 -10.86 -9.75 -0.58
C ALA A 61 -9.73 -8.76 -0.88
N LYS A 62 -8.69 -9.20 -1.59
CA LYS A 62 -7.59 -8.36 -2.05
C LYS A 62 -8.05 -7.28 -3.03
N GLU A 63 -8.90 -7.64 -3.99
CA GLU A 63 -9.47 -6.69 -4.94
C GLU A 63 -10.32 -5.62 -4.22
N LYS A 64 -11.15 -6.04 -3.27
CA LYS A 64 -11.92 -5.13 -2.42
C LYS A 64 -11.02 -4.15 -1.66
N LEU A 65 -9.93 -4.64 -1.05
CA LEU A 65 -8.96 -3.78 -0.35
C LEU A 65 -8.28 -2.77 -1.30
N ILE A 66 -7.93 -3.18 -2.52
CA ILE A 66 -7.36 -2.28 -3.53
C ILE A 66 -8.37 -1.20 -3.90
N ASN A 67 -9.62 -1.59 -4.17
CA ASN A 67 -10.69 -0.65 -4.53
C ASN A 67 -11.03 0.31 -3.38
N GLU A 68 -11.04 -0.16 -2.14
CA GLU A 68 -11.19 0.67 -0.95
C GLU A 68 -10.04 1.68 -0.83
N ASN A 69 -8.80 1.26 -1.07
CA ASN A 69 -7.65 2.17 -1.04
C ASN A 69 -7.73 3.24 -2.13
N LEU A 70 -8.14 2.86 -3.34
CA LEU A 70 -8.37 3.80 -4.45
C LEU A 70 -9.48 4.80 -4.13
N LEU A 71 -10.59 4.33 -3.55
CA LEU A 71 -11.69 5.20 -3.12
C LEU A 71 -11.22 6.19 -2.04
N LEU A 72 -10.47 5.72 -1.05
CA LEU A 72 -9.91 6.57 0.00
C LEU A 72 -8.97 7.62 -0.57
N LYS A 73 -8.13 7.25 -1.54
CA LYS A 73 -7.24 8.18 -2.23
C LYS A 73 -8.03 9.23 -3.00
N ALA A 74 -9.03 8.83 -3.79
CA ALA A 74 -9.87 9.76 -4.53
C ALA A 74 -10.63 10.72 -3.60
N LYS A 75 -11.08 10.25 -2.43
CA LYS A 75 -11.68 11.11 -1.40
C LYS A 75 -10.67 12.11 -0.84
N ALA A 76 -9.44 11.67 -0.54
CA ALA A 76 -8.39 12.57 -0.07
C ALA A 76 -8.06 13.65 -1.11
N ASP A 77 -7.90 13.25 -2.38
CA ASP A 77 -7.61 14.17 -3.48
C ASP A 77 -8.76 15.18 -3.70
N ARG A 78 -10.02 14.73 -3.55
CA ARG A 78 -11.19 15.61 -3.62
C ARG A 78 -11.20 16.64 -2.50
N LEU A 79 -10.97 16.23 -1.25
CA LEU A 79 -10.92 17.13 -0.10
C LEU A 79 -9.80 18.17 -0.25
N GLU A 80 -8.64 17.74 -0.73
CA GLU A 80 -7.53 18.64 -1.02
C GLU A 80 -7.87 19.63 -2.16
N SER A 81 -8.57 19.18 -3.20
CA SER A 81 -9.05 20.04 -4.27
C SER A 81 -10.08 21.06 -3.80
N GLU A 82 -11.03 20.65 -2.95
CA GLU A 82 -12.04 21.54 -2.38
C GLU A 82 -11.36 22.66 -1.55
N ALA A 83 -10.37 22.32 -0.72
CA ALA A 83 -9.59 23.30 0.04
C ALA A 83 -8.84 24.29 -0.87
N ARG A 84 -8.22 23.81 -1.96
CA ARG A 84 -7.55 24.69 -2.94
C ARG A 84 -8.52 25.65 -3.64
N ILE A 85 -9.72 25.17 -3.98
CA ILE A 85 -10.76 25.97 -4.63
C ILE A 85 -11.27 27.05 -3.67
N GLU A 86 -11.51 26.71 -2.40
CA GLU A 86 -11.91 27.65 -1.36
C GLU A 86 -10.86 28.77 -1.19
N GLU A 87 -9.58 28.42 -1.14
CA GLU A 87 -8.49 29.39 -1.08
C GLU A 87 -8.46 30.31 -2.31
N LEU A 88 -8.65 29.76 -3.50
CA LEU A 88 -8.68 30.55 -4.74
C LEU A 88 -9.87 31.54 -4.75
N TYR A 89 -11.06 31.09 -4.33
CA TYR A 89 -12.22 31.97 -4.22
C TYR A 89 -12.01 33.08 -3.19
N ALA A 90 -11.45 32.76 -2.01
CA ALA A 90 -11.14 33.75 -0.98
C ALA A 90 -10.18 34.83 -1.52
N ARG A 91 -9.11 34.42 -2.22
CA ARG A 91 -8.16 35.33 -2.88
C ARG A 91 -8.82 36.18 -3.97
N ALA A 92 -9.68 35.58 -4.80
CA ALA A 92 -10.39 36.30 -5.85
C ALA A 92 -11.35 37.36 -5.30
N ILE A 93 -12.11 37.03 -4.24
CA ILE A 93 -12.99 37.98 -3.55
C ILE A 93 -12.19 39.13 -2.95
N GLN A 94 -11.06 38.83 -2.31
CA GLN A 94 -10.18 39.85 -1.73
C GLN A 94 -9.61 40.77 -2.82
N ALA A 95 -9.16 40.24 -3.95
CA ALA A 95 -8.64 41.02 -5.08
C ALA A 95 -9.74 41.91 -5.70
N MET A 96 -10.96 41.40 -5.84
CA MET A 96 -12.10 42.18 -6.35
C MET A 96 -12.48 43.32 -5.39
N ARG A 97 -12.46 43.10 -4.07
CA ARG A 97 -12.67 44.16 -3.08
C ARG A 97 -11.59 45.23 -3.13
N ALA A 98 -10.32 44.83 -3.24
CA ALA A 98 -9.19 45.75 -3.34
C ALA A 98 -9.25 46.61 -4.62
N TYR A 99 -9.71 46.04 -5.74
CA TYR A 99 -9.87 46.76 -7.01
C TYR A 99 -11.11 47.66 -7.03
N GLY A 100 -12.19 47.28 -6.32
CA GLY A 100 -13.44 48.05 -6.22
C GLY A 100 -13.38 49.33 -5.37
N GLY A 101 -12.20 49.74 -4.90
CA GLY A 101 -11.99 51.01 -4.22
C GLY A 101 -12.59 51.12 -2.80
N HIS A 102 -13.05 50.02 -2.21
CA HIS A 102 -13.42 50.01 -0.79
C HIS A 102 -12.17 49.79 0.05
N THR A 103 -11.49 50.88 0.40
CA THR A 103 -10.64 50.91 1.60
C THR A 103 -11.54 50.54 2.76
N ALA A 104 -11.12 49.56 3.55
CA ALA A 104 -11.81 49.14 4.76
C ALA A 104 -11.73 50.25 5.82
N GLU A 105 -12.51 51.30 5.63
CA GLU A 105 -13.00 52.21 6.66
C GLU A 105 -14.53 52.11 6.50
N ASP A 106 -15.27 51.95 7.59
CA ASP A 106 -16.72 51.71 7.66
C ASP A 106 -17.17 50.23 7.60
N VAL A 107 -16.72 49.46 8.59
CA VAL A 107 -17.65 48.58 9.32
C VAL A 107 -17.46 48.87 10.80
N GLU A 108 -17.97 50.03 11.25
CA GLU A 108 -18.30 50.27 12.66
C GLU A 108 -19.52 49.41 13.05
N ASP A 109 -19.52 48.98 14.32
CA ASP A 109 -20.53 48.18 15.02
C ASP A 109 -22.00 48.57 14.71
N ASP A 110 -22.83 47.57 14.42
CA ASP A 110 -24.20 47.43 14.97
C ASP A 110 -24.64 45.96 15.00
#